data_AF-A0A5B6X8L8-F1
#
_entry.id   AF-A0A5B6X8L8-F1
#
_cell.length_a   1.000
_cell.length_b   1.000
_cell.length_c   1.000
_cell.angle_alpha   90.00
_cell.angle_beta   90.00
_cell.angle_gamma   90.00
#
_symmetry.space_group_name_H-M   'P 1'
#
loop_
_entity.id
_entity.type
_entity.pdbx_description
1 polymer ?
#
loop_
_entity_poly.entity_id
_entity_poly.type
_entity_poly.pdbx_seq_one_letter_code
_entity_poly.pdbx_strand_id
1 'polypeptide(L)'
;MVIIALHVMSRGVIIDFTSFFCISFSFSFLHPNNQILLGFKQVISKLERKTVAYHESGHAVSGWFLEHAEPLLKVTIVPRGTAALGFAQYVPNENLLMTKEQLFDMTCMTLGGRAAEQVLLGKISTGAQNDLEKVTKMTYAQVAVYGFSDKVGLLSFPQREDGFEMSKPYSNKTGAIIDGEVREWVAKAYEKTVQLIEEHKEQVAQIAELLLEKEVLHQEDLVRVLGERPFKSSELTNYDRFKQGFEDEETKSMQTPEGGIADDDGSAPPLVPQVVPT
;
A
#
# COMPACT_ATOMS: atom_id res chain seq x y z
N MET A 1 36.92 -7.80 -10.02
CA MET A 1 37.93 -7.99 -11.09
C MET A 1 38.25 -9.48 -11.13
N VAL A 2 38.04 -10.09 -12.28
CA VAL A 2 38.16 -11.53 -12.57
C VAL A 2 39.62 -11.97 -12.50
N ILE A 3 39.93 -13.11 -11.87
CA ILE A 3 41.00 -14.01 -12.32
C ILE A 3 40.51 -15.45 -12.18
N ILE A 4 40.18 -16.03 -13.34
CA ILE A 4 40.01 -17.47 -13.57
C ILE A 4 41.39 -18.03 -13.83
N ALA A 5 41.77 -19.12 -13.15
CA ALA A 5 42.88 -19.97 -13.56
C ALA A 5 42.38 -21.42 -13.57
N LEU A 6 42.00 -21.88 -14.76
CA LEU A 6 41.80 -23.29 -15.07
C LEU A 6 43.03 -23.73 -15.86
N HIS A 7 43.77 -24.73 -15.36
CA HIS A 7 44.70 -25.51 -16.18
C HIS A 7 44.37 -26.99 -16.04
N VAL A 8 44.35 -27.63 -17.20
CA VAL A 8 43.78 -28.93 -17.53
C VAL A 8 44.80 -30.03 -17.18
N MET A 9 44.34 -31.22 -16.75
CA MET A 9 44.39 -32.48 -17.54
C MET A 9 44.45 -33.75 -16.68
N SER A 10 43.61 -34.71 -17.09
CA SER A 10 43.88 -36.15 -17.13
C SER A 10 43.56 -37.04 -15.91
N ARG A 11 42.65 -37.99 -16.20
CA ARG A 11 42.45 -39.33 -15.61
C ARG A 11 41.65 -39.43 -14.32
N GLY A 12 40.66 -40.32 -14.39
CA GLY A 12 39.59 -40.47 -13.41
C GLY A 12 40.06 -40.96 -12.05
N VAL A 13 39.44 -40.41 -11.03
CA VAL A 13 39.33 -41.00 -9.70
C VAL A 13 37.91 -40.72 -9.21
N ILE A 14 37.25 -41.79 -8.77
CA ILE A 14 35.91 -41.87 -8.20
C ILE A 14 35.80 -40.91 -7.02
N ILE A 15 34.77 -40.04 -7.02
CA ILE A 15 34.41 -39.21 -5.87
C ILE A 15 33.53 -40.08 -4.97
N ASP A 16 34.13 -40.64 -3.92
CA ASP A 16 33.39 -41.34 -2.86
C ASP A 16 32.90 -40.33 -1.82
N PHE A 17 31.59 -40.29 -1.63
CA PHE A 17 30.88 -39.42 -0.71
C PHE A 17 30.92 -40.05 0.69
N THR A 18 31.85 -39.66 1.56
CA THR A 18 31.69 -39.81 3.03
C THR A 18 32.79 -39.07 3.79
N SER A 19 32.54 -37.81 4.15
CA SER A 19 32.98 -37.25 5.44
C SER A 19 32.31 -35.91 5.68
N PHE A 20 31.27 -35.95 6.51
CA PHE A 20 30.68 -34.80 7.18
C PHE A 20 31.72 -34.18 8.12
N PHE A 21 32.21 -32.98 7.80
CA PHE A 21 32.91 -32.16 8.78
C PHE A 21 31.86 -31.35 9.56
N CYS A 22 31.57 -31.81 10.78
CA CYS A 22 30.72 -31.14 11.74
C CYS A 22 31.47 -29.91 12.28
N ILE A 23 31.13 -28.71 11.79
CA ILE A 23 31.61 -27.46 12.40
C ILE A 23 30.68 -27.16 13.57
N SER A 24 31.18 -27.45 14.78
CA SER A 24 30.56 -27.07 16.05
C SER A 24 30.54 -25.55 16.20
N PHE A 25 29.40 -24.92 15.90
CA PHE A 25 29.10 -23.57 16.38
C PHE A 25 28.44 -23.70 17.76
N SER A 26 29.14 -23.26 18.80
CA SER A 26 28.61 -23.21 20.16
C SER A 26 27.40 -22.28 20.24
N PHE A 27 26.21 -22.87 20.40
CA PHE A 27 24.99 -22.17 20.75
C PHE A 27 24.96 -21.93 22.26
N SER A 28 25.10 -20.67 22.68
CA SER A 28 24.75 -20.28 24.05
C SER A 28 23.27 -19.91 24.08
N PHE A 29 22.50 -20.79 24.73
CA PHE A 29 21.08 -20.69 24.99
C PHE A 29 20.84 -19.73 26.17
N LEU A 30 20.05 -18.65 26.02
CA LEU A 30 19.41 -17.92 27.14
C LEU A 30 18.42 -16.83 26.68
N HIS A 31 17.15 -17.18 26.46
CA HIS A 31 15.92 -16.57 27.02
C HIS A 31 14.67 -16.90 26.18
N PRO A 32 13.47 -17.14 26.75
CA PRO A 32 12.32 -17.69 26.03
C PRO A 32 11.45 -16.67 25.26
N ASN A 33 11.79 -15.37 25.24
CA ASN A 33 10.85 -14.32 24.78
C ASN A 33 11.34 -13.42 23.64
N ASN A 34 12.29 -13.87 22.80
CA ASN A 34 12.63 -13.13 21.59
C ASN A 34 12.34 -13.98 20.34
N GLN A 35 11.23 -13.65 19.68
CA GLN A 35 10.99 -14.04 18.29
C GLN A 35 12.19 -13.57 17.46
N ILE A 36 12.99 -14.52 16.98
CA ILE A 36 14.13 -14.26 16.11
C ILE A 36 13.58 -13.77 14.76
N LEU A 37 13.39 -12.46 14.62
CA LEU A 37 13.32 -11.81 13.31
C LEU A 37 14.75 -11.73 12.78
N LEU A 38 15.16 -12.76 12.03
CA LEU A 38 16.25 -12.68 11.05
C LEU A 38 15.81 -11.75 9.90
N GLY A 39 15.50 -10.50 10.22
CA GLY A 39 15.31 -9.44 9.24
C GLY A 39 16.66 -8.76 9.05
N PHE A 40 17.31 -8.99 7.90
CA PHE A 40 18.36 -8.09 7.44
C PHE A 40 17.76 -6.67 7.39
N LYS A 41 18.03 -5.82 8.38
CA LYS A 41 17.78 -4.38 8.26
C LYS A 41 18.64 -3.92 7.08
N GLN A 42 18.02 -3.73 5.91
CA GLN A 42 18.71 -3.11 4.79
C GLN A 42 19.22 -1.76 5.27
N VAL A 43 20.53 -1.55 5.17
CA VAL A 43 21.16 -0.29 5.55
C VAL A 43 20.89 0.69 4.42
N ILE A 44 19.79 1.44 4.55
CA ILE A 44 19.42 2.49 3.60
C ILE A 44 20.36 3.69 3.82
N SER A 45 20.90 4.25 2.75
CA SER A 45 21.74 5.44 2.85
C SER A 45 20.92 6.66 3.33
N LYS A 46 21.58 7.66 3.94
CA LYS A 46 20.88 8.88 4.38
C LYS A 46 20.15 9.59 3.23
N LEU A 47 20.72 9.54 2.01
CA LEU A 47 20.13 10.16 0.82
C LEU A 47 18.88 9.41 0.35
N GLU A 48 18.93 8.08 0.31
CA GLU A 48 17.76 7.25 -0.04
C GLU A 48 16.67 7.40 1.01
N ARG A 49 17.02 7.35 2.30
CA ARG A 49 16.07 7.55 3.40
C ARG A 49 15.38 8.92 3.30
N LYS A 50 16.13 9.98 2.97
CA LYS A 50 15.56 11.29 2.69
C LYS A 50 14.62 11.26 1.48
N THR A 51 15.03 10.61 0.39
CA THR A 51 14.18 10.52 -0.81
C THR A 51 12.87 9.81 -0.50
N VAL A 52 12.91 8.69 0.24
CA VAL A 52 11.73 7.95 0.68
C VAL A 52 10.84 8.80 1.59
N ALA A 53 11.40 9.54 2.55
CA ALA A 53 10.60 10.41 3.42
C ALA A 53 9.81 11.47 2.65
N TYR A 54 10.44 12.11 1.66
CA TYR A 54 9.75 13.08 0.80
C TYR A 54 8.72 12.41 -0.11
N HIS A 55 9.03 11.22 -0.62
CA HIS A 55 8.09 10.42 -1.40
C HIS A 55 6.82 10.06 -0.61
N GLU A 56 6.98 9.46 0.57
CA GLU A 56 5.85 9.07 1.43
C GLU A 56 5.06 10.30 1.92
N SER A 57 5.74 11.41 2.20
CA SER A 57 5.06 12.67 2.55
C SER A 57 4.20 13.21 1.41
N GLY A 58 4.60 12.99 0.15
CA GLY A 58 3.83 13.37 -1.03
C GLY A 58 2.50 12.64 -1.12
N HIS A 59 2.51 11.31 -0.91
CA HIS A 59 1.28 10.54 -0.80
C HIS A 59 0.42 11.01 0.36
N ALA A 60 1.02 11.22 1.53
CA ALA A 60 0.31 11.59 2.74
C ALA A 60 -0.44 12.92 2.61
N VAL A 61 0.26 13.95 2.14
CA VAL A 61 -0.31 15.29 1.95
C VAL A 61 -1.35 15.28 0.82
N SER A 62 -1.07 14.59 -0.29
CA SER A 62 -2.05 14.46 -1.37
C SER A 62 -3.35 13.79 -0.87
N GLY A 63 -3.23 12.69 -0.13
CA GLY A 63 -4.39 12.00 0.45
C GLY A 63 -5.15 12.84 1.48
N TRP A 64 -4.48 13.79 2.14
CA TRP A 64 -5.10 14.69 3.11
C TRP A 64 -5.97 15.75 2.43
N PHE A 65 -5.45 16.38 1.38
CA PHE A 65 -6.07 17.54 0.72
C PHE A 65 -6.87 17.19 -0.55
N LEU A 66 -6.99 15.91 -0.90
CA LEU A 66 -7.95 15.45 -1.91
C LEU A 66 -9.27 15.06 -1.23
N GLU A 67 -10.37 15.52 -1.80
CA GLU A 67 -11.72 15.35 -1.26
C GLU A 67 -12.10 13.88 -1.16
N HIS A 68 -11.83 13.14 -2.23
CA HIS A 68 -12.29 11.76 -2.37
C HIS A 68 -11.22 10.72 -2.02
N ALA A 69 -10.06 11.15 -1.53
CA ALA A 69 -9.00 10.25 -1.12
C ALA A 69 -9.36 9.49 0.17
N GLU A 70 -8.89 8.24 0.25
CA GLU A 70 -9.10 7.36 1.40
C GLU A 70 -8.43 7.92 2.66
N PRO A 71 -9.01 7.69 3.85
CA PRO A 71 -8.44 8.19 5.09
C PRO A 71 -7.12 7.47 5.38
N LEU A 72 -6.07 8.27 5.59
CA LEU A 72 -4.73 7.81 5.89
C LEU A 72 -4.62 7.35 7.35
N LEU A 73 -4.25 6.09 7.56
CA LEU A 73 -4.05 5.49 8.88
C LEU A 73 -2.67 5.79 9.45
N LYS A 74 -1.64 5.58 8.61
CA LYS A 74 -0.25 5.60 9.03
C LYS A 74 0.66 5.79 7.84
N VAL A 75 1.76 6.50 8.04
CA VAL A 75 2.84 6.66 7.06
C VAL A 75 4.14 6.17 7.68
N THR A 76 4.97 5.44 6.94
CA THR A 76 6.26 4.98 7.44
C THR A 76 7.33 4.91 6.36
N ILE A 77 8.57 5.18 6.77
CA ILE A 77 9.79 5.00 5.95
C ILE A 77 10.60 3.77 6.38
N VAL A 78 9.99 2.88 7.18
CA VAL A 78 10.63 1.63 7.58
C VAL A 78 10.46 0.61 6.45
N PRO A 79 11.56 0.06 5.91
CA PRO A 79 11.48 -0.90 4.81
C PRO A 79 10.74 -2.17 5.24
N ARG A 80 9.86 -2.66 4.36
CA ARG A 80 9.17 -3.95 4.51
C ARG A 80 9.47 -4.83 3.30
N GLY A 81 10.15 -5.94 3.53
CA GLY A 81 10.53 -6.88 2.47
C GLY A 81 11.58 -6.29 1.52
N THR A 82 11.65 -6.83 0.31
CA THR A 82 12.69 -6.51 -0.68
C THR A 82 12.35 -5.35 -1.63
N ALA A 83 11.08 -4.89 -1.67
CA ALA A 83 10.59 -3.99 -2.71
C ALA A 83 9.97 -2.67 -2.21
N ALA A 84 9.71 -2.51 -0.91
CA ALA A 84 9.11 -1.28 -0.35
C ALA A 84 10.01 -0.71 0.75
N LEU A 85 10.55 0.49 0.51
CA LEU A 85 11.38 1.22 1.48
C LEU A 85 10.54 2.07 2.44
N GLY A 86 9.28 2.32 2.11
CA GLY A 86 8.26 3.00 2.91
C GLY A 86 6.87 2.65 2.38
N PHE A 87 5.82 3.02 3.12
CA PHE A 87 4.44 2.99 2.62
C PHE A 87 3.49 3.88 3.44
N ALA A 88 2.49 4.43 2.75
CA ALA A 88 1.28 5.00 3.32
C ALA A 88 0.17 3.94 3.37
N GLN A 89 -0.39 3.70 4.56
CA GLN A 89 -1.51 2.79 4.77
C GLN A 89 -2.82 3.56 4.80
N TYR A 90 -3.74 3.21 3.92
CA TYR A 90 -5.10 3.75 3.88
C TYR A 90 -6.10 2.72 4.44
N VAL A 91 -7.26 3.19 4.89
CA VAL A 91 -8.38 2.29 5.18
C VAL A 91 -9.01 1.84 3.87
N PRO A 92 -9.12 0.53 3.60
CA PRO A 92 -9.73 0.03 2.38
C PRO A 92 -11.13 0.61 2.16
N ASN A 93 -11.46 0.95 0.91
CA ASN A 93 -12.82 1.31 0.56
C ASN A 93 -13.67 0.07 0.26
N GLU A 94 -14.70 -0.17 1.08
CA GLU A 94 -15.70 -1.22 0.85
C GLU A 94 -16.75 -0.82 -0.19
N ASN A 95 -16.68 0.41 -0.73
CA ASN A 95 -17.63 0.88 -1.72
C ASN A 95 -17.50 0.07 -3.02
N LEU A 96 -18.57 -0.66 -3.34
CA LEU A 96 -18.69 -1.44 -4.58
C LEU A 96 -18.74 -0.56 -5.85
N LEU A 97 -19.04 0.74 -5.69
CA LEU A 97 -19.20 1.69 -6.78
C LEU A 97 -18.30 2.91 -6.53
N MET A 98 -17.53 3.28 -7.55
CA MET A 98 -16.66 4.47 -7.53
C MET A 98 -17.03 5.42 -8.67
N THR A 99 -17.04 6.71 -8.37
CA THR A 99 -17.27 7.79 -9.33
C THR A 99 -16.00 8.13 -10.11
N LYS A 100 -16.16 8.92 -11.17
CA LYS A 100 -15.05 9.43 -11.99
C LYS A 100 -14.11 10.30 -11.16
N GLU A 101 -14.66 11.13 -10.29
CA GLU A 101 -13.96 12.06 -9.42
C GLU A 101 -13.15 11.31 -8.36
N GLN A 102 -13.73 10.26 -7.76
CA GLN A 102 -13.03 9.39 -6.81
C GLN A 102 -11.80 8.70 -7.42
N LEU A 103 -11.95 8.13 -8.63
CA LEU A 103 -10.83 7.47 -9.30
C LEU A 103 -9.79 8.48 -9.82
N PHE A 104 -10.20 9.69 -10.17
CA PHE A 104 -9.29 10.77 -10.52
C PHE A 104 -8.45 11.21 -9.30
N ASP A 105 -9.06 11.43 -8.14
CA ASP A 105 -8.35 11.78 -6.92
C ASP A 105 -7.45 10.61 -6.43
N MET A 106 -7.89 9.36 -6.56
CA MET A 106 -7.04 8.19 -6.28
C MET A 106 -5.80 8.16 -7.19
N THR A 107 -5.97 8.52 -8.47
CA THR A 107 -4.85 8.70 -9.41
C THR A 107 -3.92 9.82 -8.94
N CYS A 108 -4.46 10.97 -8.53
CA CYS A 108 -3.68 12.11 -8.05
C CYS A 108 -2.87 11.76 -6.78
N MET A 109 -3.50 11.09 -5.82
CA MET A 109 -2.87 10.63 -4.58
C MET A 109 -1.73 9.64 -4.84
N THR A 110 -1.94 8.70 -5.78
CA THR A 110 -0.93 7.69 -6.15
C THR A 110 0.26 8.35 -6.87
N LEU A 111 0.05 9.47 -7.56
CA LEU A 111 1.15 10.26 -8.16
C LEU A 111 1.86 11.19 -7.17
N GLY A 112 1.36 11.31 -5.93
CA GLY A 112 1.85 12.23 -4.91
C GLY A 112 3.33 12.07 -4.57
N GLY A 113 3.82 10.83 -4.44
CA GLY A 113 5.24 10.58 -4.14
C GLY A 113 6.18 11.07 -5.24
N ARG A 114 5.83 10.79 -6.51
CA ARG A 114 6.57 11.29 -7.68
C ARG A 114 6.54 12.83 -7.76
N ALA A 115 5.39 13.44 -7.50
CA ALA A 115 5.25 14.90 -7.52
C ALA A 115 6.08 15.57 -6.42
N ALA A 116 6.08 15.03 -5.19
CA ALA A 116 6.90 15.53 -4.10
C ALA A 116 8.41 15.44 -4.38
N GLU A 117 8.89 14.33 -4.95
CA GLU A 117 10.27 14.22 -5.41
C GLU A 117 10.62 15.33 -6.42
N GLN A 118 9.77 15.56 -7.43
CA GLN A 118 9.99 16.59 -8.43
C GLN A 118 10.06 18.00 -7.80
N VAL A 119 9.06 18.36 -6.99
CA VAL A 119 8.89 19.72 -6.47
C VAL A 119 9.88 20.08 -5.36
N LEU A 120 10.22 19.13 -4.50
CA LEU A 120 11.06 19.38 -3.31
C LEU A 120 12.51 18.93 -3.50
N LEU A 121 12.77 17.87 -4.27
CA LEU A 121 14.13 17.35 -4.49
C LEU A 121 14.71 17.75 -5.84
N GLY A 122 13.88 18.21 -6.78
CA GLY A 122 14.31 18.59 -8.13
C GLY A 122 14.78 17.41 -8.99
N LYS A 123 14.53 16.17 -8.55
CA LYS A 123 14.93 14.93 -9.22
C LYS A 123 13.93 13.83 -8.93
N ILE A 124 13.75 12.95 -9.89
CA ILE A 124 12.87 11.79 -9.79
C ILE A 124 13.67 10.50 -9.59
N SER A 125 13.14 9.57 -8.82
CA SER A 125 13.75 8.28 -8.50
C SER A 125 13.06 7.10 -9.20
N THR A 126 13.61 5.90 -9.11
CA THR A 126 12.89 4.67 -9.53
C THR A 126 11.83 4.21 -8.51
N GLY A 127 11.71 4.89 -7.36
CA GLY A 127 10.80 4.51 -6.27
C GLY A 127 9.33 4.51 -6.65
N ALA A 128 8.91 5.40 -7.56
CA ALA A 128 7.51 5.49 -8.00
C ALA A 128 7.10 4.42 -9.04
N GLN A 129 7.90 3.38 -9.29
CA GLN A 129 7.58 2.36 -10.30
C GLN A 129 6.22 1.70 -10.01
N ASN A 130 6.00 1.25 -8.78
CA ASN A 130 4.76 0.58 -8.38
C ASN A 130 3.55 1.52 -8.48
N ASP A 131 3.74 2.80 -8.18
CA ASP A 131 2.68 3.81 -8.28
C ASP A 131 2.29 4.06 -9.74
N LEU A 132 3.27 4.15 -10.63
CA LEU A 132 3.03 4.30 -12.06
C LEU A 132 2.34 3.06 -12.66
N GLU A 133 2.67 1.86 -12.20
CA GLU A 133 1.98 0.63 -12.59
C GLU A 133 0.50 0.65 -12.16
N LYS A 134 0.23 1.00 -10.90
CA LYS A 134 -1.13 1.14 -10.36
C LYS A 134 -1.94 2.20 -11.11
N VAL A 135 -1.36 3.39 -11.31
CA VAL A 135 -1.95 4.50 -12.07
C VAL A 135 -2.29 4.06 -13.47
N THR A 136 -1.38 3.36 -14.15
CA THR A 136 -1.60 2.86 -15.51
C THR A 136 -2.77 1.88 -15.53
N LYS A 137 -2.76 0.85 -14.68
CA LYS A 137 -3.82 -0.16 -14.63
C LYS A 137 -5.20 0.47 -14.33
N MET A 138 -5.26 1.34 -13.33
CA MET A 138 -6.48 2.04 -12.93
C MET A 138 -7.00 2.96 -14.03
N THR A 139 -6.14 3.67 -14.74
CA THR A 139 -6.55 4.59 -15.82
C THR A 139 -7.02 3.83 -17.05
N TYR A 140 -6.38 2.72 -17.40
CA TYR A 140 -6.89 1.83 -18.45
C TYR A 140 -8.28 1.27 -18.11
N ALA A 141 -8.54 0.90 -16.85
CA ALA A 141 -9.88 0.48 -16.42
C ALA A 141 -10.92 1.60 -16.60
N GLN A 142 -10.59 2.83 -16.19
CA GLN A 142 -11.47 4.00 -16.36
C GLN A 142 -11.84 4.24 -17.83
N VAL A 143 -10.85 4.20 -18.72
CA VAL A 143 -11.04 4.52 -20.15
C VAL A 143 -11.66 3.36 -20.93
N ALA A 144 -11.14 2.14 -20.75
CA ALA A 144 -11.48 1.00 -21.59
C ALA A 144 -12.60 0.12 -21.03
N VAL A 145 -12.87 0.16 -19.71
CA VAL A 145 -13.82 -0.74 -19.06
C VAL A 145 -15.03 0.00 -18.50
N TYR A 146 -14.82 1.15 -17.84
CA TYR A 146 -15.89 1.91 -17.18
C TYR A 146 -16.56 2.95 -18.08
N GLY A 147 -16.04 3.18 -19.29
CA GLY A 147 -16.65 4.11 -20.25
C GLY A 147 -16.52 5.58 -19.86
N PHE A 148 -15.47 5.97 -19.13
CA PHE A 148 -15.30 7.37 -18.68
C PHE A 148 -14.67 8.31 -19.72
N SER A 149 -14.32 7.76 -20.89
CA SER A 149 -13.84 8.52 -22.04
C SER A 149 -14.98 8.73 -23.04
N ASP A 150 -15.28 10.00 -23.34
CA ASP A 150 -16.26 10.37 -24.36
C ASP A 150 -15.81 9.94 -25.77
N LYS A 151 -14.49 9.85 -26.01
CA LYS A 151 -13.93 9.44 -27.31
C LYS A 151 -14.03 7.94 -27.55
N VAL A 152 -13.93 7.13 -26.49
CA VAL A 152 -14.15 5.67 -26.55
C VAL A 152 -15.64 5.35 -26.53
N GLY A 153 -16.42 6.11 -25.75
CA GLY A 153 -17.85 5.95 -25.56
C GLY A 153 -18.22 4.93 -24.47
N LEU A 154 -19.51 4.63 -24.36
CA LEU A 154 -20.10 3.73 -23.36
C LEU A 154 -19.91 2.25 -23.73
N LEU A 155 -18.65 1.86 -23.94
CA LEU A 155 -18.23 0.50 -24.29
C LEU A 155 -17.30 -0.05 -23.21
N SER A 156 -17.25 -1.38 -23.10
CA SER A 156 -16.42 -2.06 -22.11
C SER A 156 -15.57 -3.16 -22.75
N PHE A 157 -14.26 -3.10 -22.49
CA PHE A 157 -13.23 -4.00 -23.00
C PHE A 157 -12.37 -4.55 -21.85
N PRO A 158 -12.92 -5.41 -20.98
CA PRO A 158 -12.19 -5.96 -19.84
C PRO A 158 -10.99 -6.79 -20.29
N GLN A 159 -9.87 -6.66 -19.59
CA GLN A 159 -8.70 -7.51 -19.82
C GLN A 159 -8.94 -8.88 -19.19
N ARG A 160 -8.85 -9.95 -19.99
CA ARG A 160 -8.93 -11.33 -19.48
C ARG A 160 -7.59 -11.75 -18.90
N GLU A 161 -7.62 -12.33 -17.70
CA GLU A 161 -6.42 -12.80 -16.99
C GLU A 161 -5.86 -14.11 -17.54
N ASP A 162 -6.61 -14.80 -18.39
CA ASP A 162 -6.27 -16.12 -18.91
C ASP A 162 -5.10 -16.10 -19.92
N GLY A 163 -4.67 -14.94 -20.43
CA GLY A 163 -3.46 -14.82 -21.26
C GLY A 163 -3.54 -15.53 -22.63
N PHE A 164 -4.67 -16.17 -22.95
CA PHE A 164 -4.88 -16.95 -24.16
C PHE A 164 -5.48 -16.13 -25.31
N GLU A 165 -6.01 -14.93 -25.05
CA GLU A 165 -6.53 -14.05 -26.09
C GLU A 165 -5.40 -13.24 -26.74
N MET A 166 -4.93 -13.72 -27.89
CA MET A 166 -3.85 -13.08 -28.65
C MET A 166 -4.29 -11.80 -29.39
N SER A 167 -5.58 -11.46 -29.37
CA SER A 167 -6.13 -10.28 -30.03
C SER A 167 -7.08 -9.50 -29.12
N LYS A 168 -6.83 -8.19 -28.98
CA LYS A 168 -7.73 -7.25 -28.31
C LYS A 168 -9.09 -7.20 -29.03
N PRO A 169 -10.23 -7.07 -28.31
CA PRO A 169 -11.57 -7.06 -28.90
C PRO A 169 -11.92 -5.74 -29.61
N TYR A 170 -10.92 -4.96 -30.02
CA TYR A 170 -11.08 -3.66 -30.64
C TYR A 170 -9.99 -3.42 -31.68
N SER A 171 -10.28 -2.53 -32.64
CA SER A 171 -9.36 -2.19 -33.71
C SER A 171 -8.09 -1.49 -33.21
N ASN A 172 -7.01 -1.52 -33.99
CA ASN A 172 -5.80 -0.72 -33.70
C ASN A 172 -6.11 0.78 -33.55
N LYS A 173 -7.09 1.30 -34.31
CA LYS A 173 -7.52 2.69 -34.21
C LYS A 173 -8.16 2.98 -32.85
N THR A 174 -9.03 2.09 -32.37
CA THR A 174 -9.63 2.20 -31.04
C THR A 174 -8.55 2.08 -29.95
N GLY A 175 -7.60 1.16 -30.11
CA GLY A 175 -6.45 1.04 -29.20
C GLY A 175 -5.66 2.34 -29.09
N ALA A 176 -5.35 2.99 -30.22
CA ALA A 176 -4.65 4.27 -30.21
C ALA A 176 -5.46 5.40 -29.53
N ILE A 177 -6.79 5.39 -29.65
CA ILE A 177 -7.66 6.33 -28.94
C ILE A 177 -7.57 6.09 -27.42
N ILE A 178 -7.68 4.83 -26.98
CA ILE A 178 -7.57 4.46 -25.57
C ILE A 178 -6.21 4.92 -25.01
N ASP A 179 -5.11 4.61 -25.70
CA ASP A 179 -3.76 5.01 -25.26
C ASP A 179 -3.59 6.54 -25.18
N GLY A 180 -4.23 7.28 -26.10
CA GLY A 180 -4.27 8.74 -26.08
C GLY A 180 -5.03 9.28 -24.87
N GLU A 181 -6.21 8.74 -24.60
CA GLU A 181 -7.06 9.14 -23.47
C GLU A 181 -6.40 8.83 -22.12
N VAL A 182 -5.78 7.65 -21.98
CA VAL A 182 -5.02 7.29 -20.77
C VAL A 182 -3.88 8.26 -20.53
N ARG A 183 -3.11 8.61 -21.56
CA ARG A 183 -2.00 9.58 -21.43
C ARG A 183 -2.51 10.97 -21.05
N GLU A 184 -3.61 11.43 -21.66
CA GLU A 184 -4.22 12.72 -21.35
C GLU A 184 -4.74 12.76 -19.89
N TRP A 185 -5.35 11.66 -19.43
CA TRP A 185 -5.86 11.53 -18.07
C TRP A 185 -4.75 11.58 -17.02
N VAL A 186 -3.70 10.76 -17.19
CA VAL A 186 -2.56 10.74 -16.26
C VAL A 186 -1.83 12.07 -16.26
N ALA A 187 -1.70 12.73 -17.42
CA ALA A 187 -1.08 14.06 -17.51
C ALA A 187 -1.87 15.10 -16.69
N LYS A 188 -3.21 15.15 -16.84
CA LYS A 188 -4.07 16.05 -16.06
C LYS A 188 -4.01 15.74 -14.55
N ALA A 189 -4.03 14.47 -14.18
CA ALA A 189 -3.89 14.05 -12.79
C ALA A 189 -2.53 14.50 -12.22
N TYR A 190 -1.44 14.28 -12.96
CA TYR A 190 -0.10 14.68 -12.53
C TYR A 190 0.04 16.19 -12.39
N GLU A 191 -0.51 16.96 -13.32
CA GLU A 191 -0.53 18.43 -13.25
C GLU A 191 -1.26 18.93 -12.00
N LYS A 192 -2.47 18.40 -11.71
CA LYS A 192 -3.20 18.71 -10.47
C LYS A 192 -2.39 18.33 -9.23
N THR A 193 -1.77 17.14 -9.21
CA THR A 193 -0.95 16.70 -8.08
C THR A 193 0.27 17.60 -7.87
N VAL A 194 0.96 18.01 -8.94
CA VAL A 194 2.10 18.94 -8.82
C VAL A 194 1.66 20.27 -8.24
N GLN A 195 0.55 20.84 -8.73
CA GLN A 195 -0.02 22.08 -8.18
C GLN A 195 -0.37 21.95 -6.70
N LEU A 196 -1.01 20.84 -6.30
CA LEU A 196 -1.36 20.55 -4.91
C LEU A 196 -0.10 20.46 -4.02
N ILE A 197 0.94 19.78 -4.50
CA ILE A 197 2.20 19.64 -3.77
C ILE A 197 2.96 20.98 -3.69
N GLU A 198 2.88 21.83 -4.72
CA GLU A 198 3.44 23.17 -4.69
C GLU A 198 2.71 24.08 -3.69
N GLU A 199 1.38 24.03 -3.65
CA GLU A 199 0.54 24.76 -2.70
C GLU A 199 0.86 24.36 -1.25
N HIS A 200 1.00 23.06 -0.98
CA HIS A 200 1.26 22.52 0.36
C HIS A 200 2.74 22.18 0.61
N LYS A 201 3.67 22.79 -0.13
CA LYS A 201 5.10 22.42 -0.14
C LYS A 201 5.74 22.43 1.24
N GLU A 202 5.40 23.43 2.08
CA GLU A 202 5.92 23.54 3.43
C GLU A 202 5.45 22.38 4.32
N GLN A 203 4.18 21.99 4.20
CA GLN A 203 3.59 20.88 4.95
C GLN A 203 4.21 19.55 4.54
N VAL A 204 4.44 19.33 3.23
CA VAL A 204 5.16 18.14 2.74
C VAL A 204 6.55 18.06 3.35
N ALA A 205 7.30 19.17 3.36
CA ALA A 205 8.63 19.21 3.98
C ALA A 205 8.57 18.90 5.49
N GLN A 206 7.62 19.47 6.23
CA GLN A 206 7.45 19.22 7.66
C GLN A 206 7.13 17.75 7.96
N ILE A 207 6.23 17.13 7.19
CA ILE A 207 5.93 15.70 7.32
C ILE A 207 7.16 14.84 7.00
N ALA A 208 7.92 15.19 5.96
CA ALA A 208 9.12 14.44 5.58
C ALA A 208 10.19 14.50 6.68
N GLU A 209 10.48 15.67 7.25
CA GLU A 209 11.44 15.80 8.34
C GLU A 209 10.96 15.06 9.60
N LEU A 210 9.67 15.13 9.92
CA LEU A 210 9.10 14.38 11.04
C LEU A 210 9.16 12.86 10.82
N LEU A 211 9.00 12.37 9.58
CA LEU A 211 9.22 10.97 9.22
C LEU A 211 10.69 10.57 9.39
N LEU A 212 11.64 11.45 9.10
CA LEU A 212 13.06 11.18 9.31
C LEU A 212 13.40 11.01 10.79
N GLU A 213 12.72 11.74 11.67
CA GLU A 213 12.86 11.66 13.12
C GLU A 213 12.17 10.42 13.73
N LYS A 214 10.90 10.20 13.39
CA LYS A 214 10.05 9.18 14.04
C LYS A 214 9.96 7.84 13.31
N GLU A 215 10.31 7.81 12.03
CA GLU A 215 10.17 6.67 11.10
C GLU A 215 8.73 6.22 10.79
N VAL A 216 7.79 6.51 11.69
CA VAL A 216 6.37 6.18 11.61
C VAL A 216 5.55 7.37 12.13
N LEU A 217 4.56 7.81 11.34
CA LEU A 217 3.59 8.81 11.75
C LEU A 217 2.18 8.23 11.74
N HIS A 218 1.43 8.56 12.78
CA HIS A 218 0.02 8.23 12.93
C HIS A 218 -0.86 9.43 12.58
N GLN A 219 -2.18 9.22 12.56
CA GLN A 219 -3.12 10.29 12.23
C GLN A 219 -2.97 11.52 13.14
N GLU A 220 -2.69 11.36 14.44
CA GLU A 220 -2.53 12.53 15.33
C GLU A 220 -1.32 13.39 14.94
N ASP A 221 -0.23 12.76 14.47
CA ASP A 221 0.94 13.48 13.97
C ASP A 221 0.61 14.29 12.71
N LEU A 222 -0.22 13.71 11.82
CA LEU A 222 -0.67 14.36 10.60
C LEU A 222 -1.57 15.55 10.92
N VAL A 223 -2.59 15.38 11.78
CA VAL A 223 -3.49 16.48 12.20
C VAL A 223 -2.70 17.64 12.81
N ARG A 224 -1.66 17.34 13.60
CA ARG A 224 -0.82 18.36 14.22
C ARG A 224 -0.06 19.23 13.21
N VAL A 225 0.32 18.67 12.07
CA VAL A 225 1.10 19.37 11.03
C VAL A 225 0.21 19.94 9.93
N LEU A 226 -0.81 19.19 9.52
CA LEU A 226 -1.68 19.50 8.39
C LEU A 226 -2.95 20.26 8.81
N GLY A 227 -3.27 20.29 10.10
CA GLY A 227 -4.52 20.84 10.63
C GLY A 227 -5.69 19.87 10.47
N GLU A 228 -6.91 20.37 10.70
CA GLU A 228 -8.11 19.60 10.40
C GLU A 228 -8.23 19.35 8.89
N ARG A 229 -8.67 18.15 8.52
CA ARG A 229 -8.93 17.82 7.12
C ARG A 229 -10.04 18.74 6.58
N PRO A 230 -9.84 19.42 5.44
CA PRO A 230 -10.81 20.39 4.93
C PRO A 230 -12.11 19.76 4.43
N PHE A 231 -12.10 18.46 4.14
CA PHE A 231 -13.26 17.71 3.70
C PHE A 231 -13.79 16.85 4.84
N LYS A 232 -15.02 17.15 5.28
CA LYS A 232 -15.78 16.32 6.23
C LYS A 232 -16.63 15.35 5.42
N SER A 233 -16.53 14.05 5.67
CA SER A 233 -17.44 13.10 5.05
C SER A 233 -18.83 13.29 5.65
N SER A 234 -19.85 13.29 4.79
CA SER A 234 -21.26 13.31 5.22
C SER A 234 -21.72 11.98 5.81
N GLU A 235 -21.00 10.89 5.49
CA GLU A 235 -21.20 9.55 6.04
C GLU A 235 -20.02 9.17 6.93
N LEU A 236 -20.22 8.18 7.82
CA LEU A 236 -19.13 7.58 8.59
C LEU A 236 -18.06 7.10 7.60
N THR A 237 -16.86 7.69 7.67
CA THR A 237 -15.74 7.18 6.88
C THR A 237 -15.47 5.74 7.25
N ASN A 238 -14.81 4.99 6.37
CA ASN A 238 -14.30 3.66 6.73
C ASN A 238 -13.38 3.74 7.95
N TYR A 239 -12.75 4.91 8.18
CA TYR A 239 -11.98 5.18 9.38
C TYR A 239 -12.83 5.29 10.64
N ASP A 240 -13.97 5.97 10.59
CA ASP A 240 -14.88 6.07 11.74
C ASP A 240 -15.44 4.69 12.10
N ARG A 241 -15.81 3.90 11.09
CA ARG A 241 -16.22 2.49 11.26
C ARG A 241 -15.09 1.63 11.83
N PHE A 242 -13.86 1.82 11.35
CA PHE A 242 -12.67 1.13 11.85
C PHE A 242 -12.40 1.50 13.32
N LYS A 243 -12.50 2.78 13.70
CA LYS A 243 -12.34 3.24 15.09
C LYS A 243 -13.40 2.66 16.02
N GLN A 244 -14.66 2.67 15.62
CA GLN A 244 -15.76 2.11 16.40
C GLN A 244 -15.53 0.62 16.72
N GLY A 245 -15.00 -0.15 15.77
CA GLY A 245 -14.66 -1.56 16.00
C GLY A 245 -13.62 -1.79 17.11
N PHE A 246 -12.65 -0.89 17.32
CA PHE A 246 -11.69 -0.98 18.43
C PHE A 246 -12.31 -0.56 19.76
N GLU A 247 -13.15 0.48 19.77
CA GLU A 247 -13.84 0.94 20.97
C GLU A 247 -14.84 -0.11 21.50
N ASP A 248 -15.51 -0.84 20.59
CA ASP A 248 -16.40 -1.95 20.93
C ASP A 248 -15.65 -3.17 21.48
N GLU A 249 -14.42 -3.44 21.03
CA GLU A 249 -13.59 -4.53 21.58
C GLU A 249 -12.98 -4.16 22.95
N GLU A 250 -12.51 -2.92 23.13
CA GLU A 250 -11.99 -2.45 24.42
C GLU A 250 -13.09 -2.45 25.50
N THR A 251 -14.29 -1.95 25.18
CA THR A 251 -15.42 -1.95 26.12
C THR A 251 -15.91 -3.35 26.46
N LYS A 252 -15.81 -4.31 25.53
CA LYS A 252 -16.14 -5.72 25.78
C LYS A 252 -15.07 -6.44 26.60
N SER A 253 -13.80 -6.05 26.46
CA SER A 253 -12.69 -6.57 27.26
C SER A 253 -12.66 -6.06 28.70
N MET A 254 -13.23 -4.89 28.97
CA MET A 254 -13.39 -4.33 30.32
C MET A 254 -14.61 -4.87 31.09
N GLN A 255 -15.49 -5.65 30.45
CA GLN A 255 -16.63 -6.31 31.06
C GLN A 255 -16.40 -7.82 31.25
N THR A 256 -15.27 -8.21 31.83
CA THR A 256 -15.12 -9.52 32.49
C THR A 256 -15.31 -9.34 34.00
N PRO A 257 -16.36 -9.90 34.62
CA PRO A 257 -16.49 -9.86 36.07
C PRO A 257 -15.49 -10.82 36.72
N GLU A 258 -14.67 -10.29 37.63
CA GLU A 258 -13.97 -11.09 38.63
C GLU A 258 -14.97 -11.81 39.54
N GLY A 259 -14.84 -13.13 39.64
CA GLY A 259 -15.07 -13.92 40.85
C GLY A 259 -16.52 -14.29 41.25
N GLY A 260 -16.82 -15.59 41.18
CA GLY A 260 -17.94 -16.20 41.91
C GLY A 260 -18.13 -17.68 41.62
N ILE A 261 -17.45 -18.55 42.38
CA ILE A 261 -17.74 -20.00 42.43
C ILE A 261 -19.02 -20.21 43.24
N ALA A 262 -20.00 -20.94 42.69
CA ALA A 262 -20.98 -21.73 43.45
C ALA A 262 -21.61 -22.80 42.53
N ASP A 263 -21.71 -24.01 43.07
CA ASP A 263 -22.09 -25.28 42.44
C ASP A 263 -23.60 -25.48 42.19
N ASP A 264 -23.88 -26.34 41.19
CA ASP A 264 -24.89 -27.42 41.10
C ASP A 264 -26.41 -27.17 41.19
N ASP A 265 -27.13 -27.43 40.08
CA ASP A 265 -28.01 -28.60 39.85
C ASP A 265 -29.15 -28.27 38.84
N GLY A 266 -29.45 -29.23 37.96
CA GLY A 266 -30.84 -29.45 37.55
C GLY A 266 -31.30 -29.04 36.14
N SER A 267 -31.09 -29.96 35.19
CA SER A 267 -32.07 -30.40 34.17
C SER A 267 -32.49 -29.44 33.03
N ALA A 268 -32.04 -29.77 31.82
CA ALA A 268 -32.59 -29.27 30.55
C ALA A 268 -33.89 -30.02 30.13
N PRO A 269 -34.76 -29.38 29.35
CA PRO A 269 -35.47 -30.06 28.27
C PRO A 269 -35.17 -29.41 26.90
N PRO A 270 -35.04 -30.20 25.82
CA PRO A 270 -34.68 -29.71 24.49
C PRO A 270 -35.91 -29.11 23.77
N LEU A 271 -35.74 -27.98 23.10
CA LEU A 271 -36.76 -27.43 22.19
C LEU A 271 -36.30 -27.54 20.73
N VAL A 272 -37.24 -28.03 19.94
CA VAL A 272 -37.16 -28.65 18.61
C VAL A 272 -37.02 -27.58 17.50
N PRO A 273 -36.38 -27.89 16.35
CA PRO A 273 -36.25 -26.94 15.24
C PRO A 273 -37.60 -26.77 14.52
N GLN A 274 -38.07 -25.53 14.34
CA GLN A 274 -39.17 -25.24 13.44
C GLN A 274 -38.65 -24.90 12.04
N VAL A 275 -39.21 -25.58 11.05
CA VAL A 275 -38.96 -25.41 9.62
C VAL A 275 -40.28 -24.99 8.95
N VAL A 276 -40.15 -24.06 7.98
CA VAL A 276 -41.00 -23.72 6.79
C VAL A 276 -42.45 -23.23 7.00
N PRO A 277 -43.17 -22.69 5.96
CA PRO A 277 -42.84 -22.32 4.56
C PRO A 277 -43.31 -20.87 4.19
N THR A 278 -43.10 -20.25 3.02
CA THR A 278 -43.20 -20.67 1.60
C THR A 278 -42.40 -19.68 0.74
#